data_AF-A0A7X3TJG0-F1
#
_entry.id   AF-A0A7X3TJG0-F1
#
_cell.length_a   1.000
_cell.length_b   1.000
_cell.length_c   1.000
_cell.angle_alpha   90.00
_cell.angle_beta   90.00
_cell.angle_gamma   90.00
#
_symmetry.space_group_name_H-M   'P 1'
#
loop_
_entity.id
_entity.type
_entity.pdbx_description
1 polymer ?
#
loop_
_entity_poly.entity_id
_entity_poly.type
_entity_poly.pdbx_seq_one_letter_code
_entity_poly.pdbx_strand_id
1 'polypeptide(L)'
;MSYDPGTVDGEPLETPFAETFSVVERDGYRIVDIEASVVTWGGSAGGPPQRARLVLVPSGLEPPALTGDLAGASLIRTPVRRIAVNEQPQEAMLRVLGVEDRIVAVGGHNSYDDDLRRKARSGEIQQIGYGWHMPPTLDALVAARPDVLIARMADLTHTQHM
;
A
#
# COMPACT_ATOMS: atom_id res chain seq x y z
N MET A 1 -16.01 -12.43 -6.88
CA MET A 1 -15.29 -12.72 -8.14
C MET A 1 -13.86 -12.28 -7.94
N SER A 2 -12.88 -13.17 -8.13
CA SER A 2 -11.47 -12.76 -8.10
C SER A 2 -11.20 -11.96 -9.37
N TYR A 3 -10.74 -10.71 -9.23
CA TYR A 3 -10.35 -9.87 -10.35
C TYR A 3 -9.04 -10.42 -10.92
N ASP A 4 -9.02 -10.76 -12.21
CA ASP A 4 -7.82 -11.17 -12.93
C ASP A 4 -7.37 -10.01 -13.84
N PRO A 5 -6.24 -9.35 -13.55
CA PRO A 5 -5.77 -8.23 -14.36
C PRO A 5 -5.23 -8.66 -15.74
N GLY A 6 -5.06 -9.96 -16.02
CA GLY A 6 -4.50 -10.44 -17.29
C GLY A 6 -3.04 -10.04 -17.49
N THR A 7 -2.49 -10.26 -18.68
CA THR A 7 -1.09 -9.91 -19.02
C THR A 7 -0.96 -8.47 -19.50
N VAL A 8 0.19 -7.84 -19.24
CA VAL A 8 0.54 -6.50 -19.74
C VAL A 8 1.80 -6.54 -20.59
N ASP A 9 1.83 -5.71 -21.63
CA ASP A 9 3.02 -5.49 -22.44
C ASP A 9 4.00 -4.53 -21.76
N GLY A 10 5.29 -4.70 -22.03
CA GLY A 10 6.37 -3.80 -21.59
C GLY A 10 7.67 -4.55 -21.32
N GLU A 11 8.67 -3.85 -20.77
CA GLU A 11 9.95 -4.41 -20.37
C GLU A 11 9.88 -4.96 -18.94
N PRO A 12 10.04 -6.28 -18.72
CA PRO A 12 10.06 -6.83 -17.35
C PRO A 12 11.27 -6.34 -16.57
N LEU A 13 11.05 -5.92 -15.32
CA LEU A 13 12.15 -5.61 -14.40
C LEU A 13 12.51 -6.86 -13.59
N GLU A 14 13.82 -7.11 -13.44
CA GLU A 14 14.28 -8.24 -12.64
C GLU A 14 13.97 -8.05 -11.15
N THR A 15 13.20 -8.97 -10.60
CA THR A 15 12.84 -9.03 -9.17
C THR A 15 13.16 -10.43 -8.62
N PRO A 16 14.45 -10.78 -8.45
CA PRO A 16 14.90 -12.17 -8.24
C PRO A 16 14.40 -12.83 -6.96
N PHE A 17 13.90 -12.04 -6.01
CA PHE A 17 13.37 -12.52 -4.72
C PHE A 17 11.86 -12.28 -4.58
N ALA A 18 11.19 -11.73 -5.59
CA ALA A 18 9.76 -11.47 -5.53
C ALA A 18 8.98 -12.74 -5.88
N GLU A 19 8.20 -13.24 -4.92
CA GLU A 19 7.31 -14.39 -5.12
C GLU A 19 5.85 -13.97 -5.32
N THR A 20 5.48 -12.76 -4.88
CA THR A 20 4.10 -12.29 -4.80
C THR A 20 3.82 -11.07 -5.67
N PHE A 21 4.80 -10.62 -6.44
CA PHE A 21 4.58 -9.56 -7.42
C PHE A 21 5.56 -9.63 -8.59
N SER A 22 5.17 -9.04 -9.71
CA SER A 22 6.02 -8.78 -10.86
C SER A 22 5.96 -7.30 -11.22
N VAL A 23 6.98 -6.81 -11.93
CA VAL A 23 7.04 -5.41 -12.37
C VAL A 23 7.37 -5.35 -13.85
N VAL A 24 6.59 -4.56 -14.59
CA VAL A 24 6.82 -4.24 -16.00
C VAL A 24 6.95 -2.74 -16.14
N GLU A 25 7.96 -2.28 -16.88
CA GLU A 25 8.11 -0.89 -17.27
C GLU A 25 7.51 -0.66 -18.67
N ARG A 26 6.66 0.36 -18.80
CA ARG A 26 6.00 0.73 -20.06
C ARG A 26 5.86 2.25 -20.12
N ASP A 27 6.29 2.84 -21.23
CA ASP A 27 6.13 4.28 -21.52
C ASP A 27 6.56 5.22 -20.36
N GLY A 28 7.61 4.85 -19.62
CA GLY A 28 8.14 5.63 -18.50
C GLY A 28 7.38 5.52 -17.18
N TYR A 29 6.33 4.68 -17.09
CA TYR A 29 5.70 4.28 -15.84
C TYR A 29 5.90 2.79 -15.58
N ARG A 30 5.57 2.34 -14.37
CA ARG A 30 5.67 0.93 -13.99
C ARG A 30 4.32 0.34 -13.66
N ILE A 31 4.11 -0.89 -14.06
CA ILE A 31 2.95 -1.70 -13.75
C ILE A 31 3.42 -2.77 -12.77
N VAL A 32 2.77 -2.86 -11.62
CA VAL A 32 3.05 -3.88 -10.60
C VAL A 32 1.83 -4.78 -10.49
N ASP A 33 2.00 -6.04 -10.85
CA ASP A 33 0.99 -7.06 -10.61
C ASP A 33 1.32 -7.78 -9.32
N ILE A 34 0.37 -7.77 -8.39
CA ILE A 34 0.46 -8.43 -7.09
C ILE A 34 -0.41 -9.67 -7.15
N GLU A 35 0.12 -10.79 -6.67
CA GLU A 35 -0.60 -12.03 -6.44
C GLU A 35 -0.22 -12.57 -5.06
N ALA A 36 -1.18 -12.57 -4.13
CA ALA A 36 -0.95 -13.04 -2.78
C ALA A 36 -2.17 -13.78 -2.23
N SER A 37 -1.96 -14.92 -1.58
CA SER A 37 -3.00 -15.65 -0.86
C SER A 37 -3.35 -14.96 0.44
N VAL A 38 -4.62 -14.63 0.64
CA VAL A 38 -5.09 -14.09 1.92
C VAL A 38 -5.09 -15.20 2.96
N VAL A 39 -4.39 -14.98 4.06
CA VAL A 39 -4.37 -15.92 5.19
C VAL A 39 -5.47 -15.55 6.17
N THR A 40 -6.46 -16.41 6.31
CA THR A 40 -7.38 -16.38 7.46
C THR A 40 -6.66 -16.95 8.68
N TRP A 41 -6.75 -16.24 9.81
CA TRP A 41 -6.05 -16.50 11.08
C TRP A 41 -5.79 -17.99 11.43
N GLY A 42 -4.55 -18.31 11.83
CA GLY A 42 -4.18 -19.60 12.43
C GLY A 42 -3.86 -20.76 11.47
N GLY A 43 -3.94 -20.56 10.15
CA GLY A 43 -3.65 -21.60 9.15
C GLY A 43 -2.46 -21.28 8.24
N SER A 44 -1.95 -22.31 7.56
CA SER A 44 -1.09 -22.18 6.38
C SER A 44 -1.76 -21.27 5.35
N ALA A 45 -0.98 -20.55 4.54
CA ALA A 45 -1.51 -19.72 3.46
C ALA A 45 -2.29 -20.57 2.44
N GLY A 46 -3.62 -20.67 2.62
CA GLY A 46 -4.50 -21.55 1.84
C GLY A 46 -5.81 -20.90 1.40
N GLY A 47 -6.00 -19.60 1.68
CA GLY A 47 -7.08 -18.83 1.06
C GLY A 47 -6.82 -18.64 -0.44
N PRO A 48 -7.86 -18.36 -1.24
CA PRO A 48 -7.68 -18.13 -2.67
C PRO A 48 -6.74 -16.94 -2.92
N PRO A 49 -5.85 -17.02 -3.93
CA PRO A 49 -4.99 -15.91 -4.29
C PRO A 49 -5.83 -14.70 -4.70
N GLN A 50 -5.48 -13.55 -4.13
CA GLN A 50 -6.00 -12.26 -4.54
C GLN A 50 -4.99 -11.57 -5.44
N ARG A 51 -5.50 -10.97 -6.52
CA ARG A 51 -4.70 -10.24 -7.48
C ARG A 51 -5.06 -8.76 -7.47
N ALA A 52 -4.06 -7.91 -7.65
CA ALA A 52 -4.23 -6.48 -7.78
C ALA A 52 -3.19 -5.92 -8.75
N ARG A 53 -3.56 -4.90 -9.53
CA ARG A 53 -2.65 -4.18 -10.40
C ARG A 53 -2.45 -2.76 -9.89
N LEU A 54 -1.19 -2.34 -9.78
CA LEU A 54 -0.80 -0.96 -9.48
C LEU A 54 -0.13 -0.33 -10.69
N VAL A 55 -0.41 0.94 -10.95
CA VAL A 55 0.27 1.75 -11.97
C VAL A 55 1.04 2.86 -11.26
N LEU A 56 2.36 2.75 -11.23
CA LEU A 56 3.27 3.68 -10.59
C LEU A 56 3.74 4.71 -11.61
N VAL A 57 3.22 5.94 -11.51
CA VAL A 57 3.50 7.01 -12.47
C VAL A 57 4.41 8.06 -11.84
N PRO A 58 5.60 8.32 -12.40
CA PRO A 58 6.45 9.42 -11.96
C PRO A 58 5.73 10.77 -11.92
N SER A 59 6.11 11.59 -10.95
CA SER A 59 5.64 12.98 -10.85
C SER A 59 6.05 13.74 -12.11
N GLY A 60 5.10 14.42 -12.74
CA GLY A 60 5.32 15.17 -13.98
C GLY A 60 5.07 14.38 -15.27
N LEU A 61 4.87 13.06 -15.20
CA LEU A 61 4.40 12.27 -16.34
C LEU A 61 2.86 12.29 -16.39
N GLU A 62 2.25 12.39 -17.57
CA GLU A 62 0.80 12.25 -17.69
C GLU A 62 0.40 10.79 -17.40
N PRO A 63 -0.59 10.51 -16.54
CA PRO A 63 -0.96 9.15 -16.22
C PRO A 63 -1.66 8.48 -17.43
N PRO A 64 -1.43 7.18 -17.67
CA PRO A 64 -2.16 6.47 -18.71
C PRO A 64 -3.65 6.38 -18.34
N ALA A 65 -4.50 6.25 -19.35
CA ALA A 65 -5.90 5.91 -19.12
C ALA A 65 -6.00 4.50 -18.50
N LEU A 66 -6.73 4.37 -17.39
CA LEU A 66 -6.96 3.10 -16.69
C LEU A 66 -8.07 2.30 -17.37
N THR A 67 -7.84 1.96 -18.63
CA THR A 67 -8.75 1.24 -19.52
C THR A 67 -8.05 0.06 -20.17
N GLY A 68 -8.79 -0.87 -20.77
CA GLY A 68 -8.20 -2.04 -21.42
C GLY A 68 -7.47 -2.92 -20.40
N ASP A 69 -6.20 -3.18 -20.65
CA ASP A 69 -5.35 -3.97 -19.74
C ASP A 69 -5.11 -3.26 -18.39
N LEU A 70 -5.20 -1.95 -18.32
CA LEU A 70 -5.10 -1.20 -17.05
C LEU A 70 -6.45 -1.01 -16.34
N ALA A 71 -7.54 -1.58 -16.86
CA ALA A 71 -8.87 -1.38 -16.28
C ALA A 71 -8.95 -1.99 -14.87
N GLY A 72 -9.29 -1.17 -13.87
CA GLY A 72 -9.37 -1.57 -12.46
C GLY A 72 -8.06 -1.49 -11.69
N ALA A 73 -6.97 -1.06 -12.33
CA ALA A 73 -5.70 -0.81 -11.63
C ALA A 73 -5.79 0.39 -10.69
N SER A 74 -4.99 0.37 -9.62
CA SER A 74 -4.82 1.53 -8.73
C SER A 74 -3.62 2.38 -9.18
N LEU A 75 -3.83 3.68 -9.35
CA LEU A 75 -2.77 4.59 -9.74
C LEU A 75 -2.07 5.19 -8.52
N ILE A 76 -0.74 5.14 -8.50
CA ILE A 76 0.10 5.73 -7.45
C ILE A 76 1.12 6.65 -8.10
N ARG A 77 1.22 7.89 -7.60
CA ARG A 77 2.25 8.84 -8.02
C ARG A 77 3.57 8.58 -7.29
N THR A 78 4.68 8.60 -8.03
CA THR A 78 6.02 8.42 -7.46
C THR A 78 6.88 9.70 -7.56
N PRO A 79 7.80 9.96 -6.63
CA PRO A 79 7.94 9.26 -5.34
C PRO A 79 6.77 9.59 -4.41
N VAL A 80 6.32 8.60 -3.65
CA VAL A 80 5.32 8.78 -2.57
C VAL A 80 5.94 9.67 -1.48
N ARG A 81 5.22 10.72 -1.05
CA ARG A 81 5.74 11.72 -0.09
C ARG A 81 5.02 11.72 1.25
N ARG A 82 3.79 11.22 1.30
CA ARG A 82 2.95 11.17 2.50
C ARG A 82 2.40 9.76 2.67
N ILE A 83 2.88 9.06 3.68
CA ILE A 83 2.56 7.64 3.92
C ILE A 83 1.77 7.52 5.22
N ALA A 84 0.65 6.82 5.17
CA ALA A 84 -0.04 6.35 6.36
C ALA A 84 0.25 4.85 6.57
N VAL A 85 0.43 4.44 7.81
CA VAL A 85 0.64 3.04 8.22
C VAL A 85 -0.24 2.72 9.41
N ASN A 86 -0.77 1.49 9.51
CA ASN A 86 -1.62 1.09 10.64
C ASN A 86 -0.96 0.04 11.55
N GLU A 87 0.24 -0.44 11.22
CA GLU A 87 0.95 -1.45 12.00
C GLU A 87 2.47 -1.18 12.10
N GLN A 88 3.05 -1.51 13.25
CA GLN A 88 4.44 -1.25 13.60
C GLN A 88 5.48 -1.91 12.66
N PRO A 89 5.27 -3.12 12.11
CA PRO A 89 6.20 -3.69 11.13
C PRO A 89 6.37 -2.81 9.89
N GLN A 90 5.33 -2.08 9.48
CA GLN A 90 5.38 -1.17 8.33
C GLN A 90 6.22 0.07 8.67
N GLU A 91 6.09 0.61 9.89
CA GLU A 91 6.93 1.70 10.40
C GLU A 91 8.42 1.29 10.35
N ALA A 92 8.75 0.10 10.85
CA ALA A 92 10.12 -0.42 10.85
C ALA A 92 10.65 -0.64 9.42
N MET A 93 9.83 -1.15 8.51
CA MET A 93 10.19 -1.32 7.10
C MET A 93 10.52 0.02 6.45
N LEU A 94 9.68 1.05 6.65
CA LEU A 94 9.93 2.38 6.08
C LEU A 94 11.18 3.04 6.63
N ARG A 95 11.51 2.79 7.91
CA ARG A 95 12.77 3.22 8.53
C ARG A 95 13.99 2.55 7.90
N VAL A 96 13.93 1.24 7.63
CA VAL A 96 15.02 0.52 6.94
C VAL A 96 15.20 1.04 5.51
N LEU A 97 14.11 1.42 4.85
CA LEU A 97 14.13 2.04 3.52
C LEU A 97 14.54 3.52 3.54
N GLY A 98 14.73 4.13 4.71
CA GLY A 98 15.16 5.52 4.87
C GLY A 98 14.11 6.55 4.41
N VAL A 99 12.82 6.22 4.56
CA VAL A 99 11.69 7.07 4.15
C VAL A 99 10.66 7.27 5.27
N GLU A 100 11.03 7.00 6.52
CA GLU A 100 10.19 7.16 7.70
C GLU A 100 9.76 8.60 7.96
N ASP A 101 10.54 9.57 7.46
CA ASP A 101 10.23 11.00 7.51
C ASP A 101 8.94 11.36 6.74
N ARG A 102 8.50 10.47 5.85
CA ARG A 102 7.27 10.61 5.04
C ARG A 102 6.03 10.10 5.75
N ILE A 103 6.16 9.52 6.96
CA ILE A 103 5.01 9.02 7.72
C ILE A 103 4.20 10.19 8.29
N VAL A 104 2.93 10.27 7.89
CA VAL A 104 1.99 11.33 8.30
C VAL A 104 0.84 10.84 9.17
N ALA A 105 0.65 9.52 9.25
CA ALA A 105 -0.36 8.88 10.08
C ALA A 105 0.12 7.49 10.51
N VAL A 106 -0.18 7.11 11.76
CA VAL A 106 0.18 5.83 12.37
C VAL A 106 -1.05 5.18 13.00
N GLY A 107 -1.00 3.89 13.30
CA GLY A 107 -2.12 3.22 13.98
C GLY A 107 -2.45 3.80 15.37
N GLY A 108 -1.47 4.39 16.05
CA GLY A 108 -1.64 5.04 17.36
C GLY A 108 -0.29 5.38 18.01
N HIS A 109 -0.25 5.48 19.34
CA HIS A 109 0.95 5.89 20.08
C HIS A 109 1.90 4.75 20.52
N ASN A 110 1.59 3.50 20.19
CA ASN A 110 2.45 2.34 20.41
C ASN A 110 3.32 2.10 19.17
N SER A 111 4.50 2.72 19.16
CA SER A 111 5.52 2.53 18.13
C SER A 111 6.85 2.15 18.78
N TYR A 112 7.63 1.29 18.10
CA TYR A 112 9.02 0.99 18.46
C TYR A 112 9.98 2.11 18.05
N ASP A 113 9.51 3.08 17.27
CA ASP A 113 10.26 4.28 16.92
C ASP A 113 9.89 5.41 17.91
N ASP A 114 10.89 5.91 18.64
CA ASP A 114 10.72 6.92 19.67
C ASP A 114 10.22 8.26 19.11
N ASP A 115 10.64 8.62 17.90
CA ASP A 115 10.23 9.87 17.26
C ASP A 115 8.79 9.78 16.76
N LEU A 116 8.42 8.68 16.09
CA LEU A 116 7.02 8.46 15.69
C LEU A 116 6.09 8.41 16.90
N ARG A 117 6.51 7.74 17.98
CA ARG A 117 5.75 7.70 19.24
C ARG A 117 5.57 9.10 19.83
N ARG A 118 6.62 9.93 19.84
CA ARG A 118 6.54 11.33 20.28
C ARG A 118 5.56 12.12 19.42
N LYS A 119 5.69 12.06 18.08
CA LYS A 119 4.83 12.76 17.12
C LYS A 119 3.36 12.38 17.25
N ALA A 120 3.07 11.10 17.43
CA ALA A 120 1.70 10.60 17.60
C ALA A 120 1.07 11.12 18.91
N ARG A 121 1.85 11.13 20.00
CA ARG A 121 1.40 11.64 21.32
C ARG A 121 1.19 13.15 21.33
N SER A 122 2.00 13.91 20.59
CA SER A 122 1.86 15.37 20.47
C SER A 122 0.78 15.79 19.47
N GLY A 123 0.25 14.87 18.66
CA GLY A 123 -0.70 15.17 17.58
C GLY A 123 -0.04 15.77 16.33
N GLU A 124 1.28 15.70 16.22
CA GLU A 124 2.03 16.14 15.02
C GLU A 124 1.71 15.26 13.80
N ILE A 125 1.44 13.97 14.05
CA ILE A 125 0.93 13.01 13.07
C ILE A 125 -0.39 12.41 13.56
N GLN A 126 -1.26 12.02 12.62
CA GLN A 126 -2.60 11.51 12.95
C GLN A 126 -2.55 10.06 13.45
N GLN A 127 -3.50 9.70 14.31
CA GLN A 127 -3.70 8.33 14.77
C GLN A 127 -4.92 7.75 14.05
N ILE A 128 -4.70 6.74 13.20
CA ILE A 128 -5.73 6.15 12.34
C ILE A 128 -6.27 4.82 12.86
N GLY A 129 -5.87 4.39 14.05
CA GLY A 129 -6.33 3.14 14.68
C GLY A 129 -5.44 1.93 14.37
N TYR A 130 -5.30 1.05 15.35
CA TYR A 130 -4.65 -0.25 15.20
C TYR A 130 -5.69 -1.30 14.82
N GLY A 131 -5.34 -2.17 13.88
CA GLY A 131 -6.09 -3.41 13.71
C GLY A 131 -6.14 -3.89 12.28
N TRP A 132 -5.94 -5.19 12.13
CA TRP A 132 -6.23 -5.92 10.90
C TRP A 132 -7.74 -6.20 10.73
N HIS A 133 -8.51 -6.12 11.83
CA HIS A 133 -9.95 -6.44 11.91
C HIS A 133 -10.85 -5.21 11.94
N MET A 134 -10.28 -3.99 12.00
CA MET A 134 -11.03 -2.74 11.96
C MET A 134 -10.46 -1.84 10.87
N PRO A 135 -11.32 -1.16 10.08
CA PRO A 135 -10.85 -0.16 9.14
C PRO A 135 -10.20 1.02 9.87
N PRO A 136 -9.30 1.76 9.22
CA PRO A 136 -8.75 2.98 9.78
C PRO A 136 -9.85 4.01 10.11
N THR A 137 -9.58 4.87 11.11
CA THR A 137 -10.43 6.04 11.39
C THR A 137 -10.38 7.00 10.20
N LEU A 138 -11.43 7.01 9.39
CA LEU A 138 -11.48 7.72 8.11
C LEU A 138 -11.26 9.22 8.25
N ASP A 139 -11.88 9.88 9.24
CA ASP A 139 -11.71 11.32 9.45
C ASP A 139 -10.24 11.68 9.70
N ALA A 140 -9.55 10.89 10.52
CA ALA A 140 -8.12 11.07 10.80
C ALA A 140 -7.25 10.77 9.56
N LEU A 141 -7.59 9.74 8.79
CA LEU A 141 -6.89 9.39 7.56
C LEU A 141 -7.04 10.47 6.48
N VAL A 142 -8.26 10.96 6.26
CA VAL A 142 -8.54 12.05 5.31
C VAL A 142 -7.87 13.34 5.74
N ALA A 143 -7.92 13.68 7.04
CA ALA A 143 -7.23 14.85 7.59
C ALA A 143 -5.69 14.75 7.42
N ALA A 144 -5.13 13.55 7.54
CA ALA A 144 -3.70 13.31 7.32
C ALA A 144 -3.28 13.51 5.86
N ARG A 145 -4.20 13.41 4.90
CA ARG A 145 -3.94 13.52 3.45
C ARG A 145 -2.73 12.69 3.01
N PRO A 146 -2.69 11.38 3.25
CA PRO A 146 -1.63 10.52 2.71
C PRO A 146 -1.81 10.36 1.19
N ASP A 147 -0.70 10.14 0.49
CA ASP A 147 -0.71 9.70 -0.90
C ASP A 147 -1.00 8.19 -0.98
N VAL A 148 -0.52 7.43 0.02
CA VAL A 148 -0.68 5.97 0.13
C VAL A 148 -0.91 5.59 1.59
N LEU A 149 -1.87 4.68 1.81
CA LEU A 149 -2.02 3.92 3.05
C LEU A 149 -1.46 2.52 2.84
N ILE A 150 -0.45 2.14 3.63
CA ILE A 150 -0.01 0.75 3.75
C ILE A 150 -0.77 0.17 4.95
N ALA A 151 -1.77 -0.67 4.69
CA ALA A 151 -2.60 -1.24 5.72
C ALA A 151 -2.39 -2.76 5.81
N ARG A 152 -2.30 -3.27 7.04
CA ARG A 152 -2.58 -4.68 7.30
C ARG A 152 -4.07 -4.80 7.51
N MET A 153 -4.73 -5.59 6.67
CA MET A 153 -6.17 -5.85 6.72
C MET A 153 -6.44 -7.35 6.57
N ALA A 154 -7.49 -7.83 7.23
CA ALA A 154 -7.98 -9.20 7.08
C ALA A 154 -8.53 -9.48 5.68
N ASP A 155 -9.13 -8.46 5.06
CA ASP A 155 -9.92 -8.56 3.84
C ASP A 155 -9.79 -7.28 3.00
N LEU A 156 -9.59 -7.45 1.69
CA LEU A 156 -9.60 -6.35 0.71
C LEU A 156 -11.00 -5.78 0.48
N THR A 157 -12.09 -6.48 0.81
CA THR A 157 -13.44 -5.89 0.71
C THR A 157 -13.61 -4.68 1.64
N HIS A 158 -12.80 -4.56 2.70
CA HIS A 158 -12.76 -3.37 3.54
C HIS A 158 -12.33 -2.10 2.80
N THR A 159 -11.60 -2.22 1.67
CA THR A 159 -11.27 -1.04 0.83
C THR A 159 -12.38 -0.67 -0.14
N GLN A 160 -13.34 -1.57 -0.40
CA GLN A 160 -14.47 -1.33 -1.32
C GLN A 160 -15.63 -0.56 -0.65
N HIS A 161 -15.58 -0.45 0.68
CA HIS A 161 -16.52 0.34 1.49
C HIS A 161 -15.89 1.63 2.03
N MET A 162 -14.65 1.96 1.60
CA MET A 162 -14.02 3.27 1.80
C MET A 162 -14.42 4.23 0.69
#